data_AF-A0A2J8RPT4-F1
#
_entry.id   AF-A0A2J8RPT4-F1
#
_cell.length_a   1.000
_cell.length_b   1.000
_cell.length_c   1.000
_cell.angle_alpha   90.00
_cell.angle_beta   90.00
_cell.angle_gamma   90.00
#
_symmetry.space_group_name_H-M   'P 1'
#
loop_
_entity.id
_entity.type
_entity.pdbx_description
1 polymer ?
#
loop_
_entity_poly.entity_id
_entity_poly.type
_entity_poly.pdbx_seq_one_letter_code
_entity_poly.pdbx_strand_id
1 'polypeptide(L)'
;MAARRGALIVLEGVDRAGKSTQSRKLVEALCAAGHRAELLRFPERSTEIGKLLSSYLQKKSDVEDHSVHLLFSANRWEQVIFP
;
A
#
# COMPACT_ATOMS: atom_id res chain seq x y z
N MET A 1 -8.91 27.39 -13.53
CA MET A 1 -9.36 26.71 -12.29
C MET A 1 -8.38 25.58 -12.02
N ALA A 2 -7.81 25.49 -10.82
CA ALA A 2 -6.98 24.33 -10.47
C ALA A 2 -7.83 23.05 -10.57
N ALA A 3 -7.32 22.02 -11.27
CA ALA A 3 -8.00 20.74 -11.35
C ALA A 3 -8.28 20.20 -9.93
N ARG A 4 -9.50 19.70 -9.68
CA ARG A 4 -9.82 19.09 -8.37
C ARG A 4 -9.05 17.78 -8.23
N ARG A 5 -7.98 17.79 -7.44
CA ARG A 5 -7.19 16.60 -7.10
C ARG A 5 -7.99 15.62 -6.25
N GLY A 6 -7.64 14.34 -6.31
CA GLY A 6 -8.15 13.32 -5.39
C GLY A 6 -7.61 13.51 -3.95
N ALA A 7 -8.22 12.78 -3.01
CA ALA A 7 -7.76 12.65 -1.64
C ALA A 7 -6.94 11.36 -1.45
N LEU A 8 -5.92 11.41 -0.60
CA LEU A 8 -5.18 10.22 -0.15
C LEU A 8 -5.69 9.86 1.26
N ILE A 9 -6.32 8.69 1.39
CA ILE A 9 -6.88 8.19 2.65
C ILE A 9 -6.10 6.94 3.07
N VAL A 10 -5.54 6.96 4.27
CA VAL A 10 -4.71 5.86 4.81
C VAL A 10 -5.45 5.19 5.97
N LEU A 11 -5.49 3.86 5.98
CA LEU A 11 -6.06 3.05 7.06
C LEU A 11 -4.94 2.28 7.77
N GLU A 12 -4.64 2.69 9.00
CA GLU A 12 -3.65 2.06 9.88
C GLU A 12 -4.30 1.30 11.05
N GLY A 13 -3.51 0.44 11.70
CA GLY A 13 -3.96 -0.30 12.88
C GLY A 13 -3.24 -1.64 13.09
N VAL A 14 -3.49 -2.26 14.24
CA VAL A 14 -2.89 -3.53 14.65
C VAL A 14 -3.25 -4.70 13.72
N ASP A 15 -2.53 -5.83 13.85
CA ASP A 15 -2.86 -7.03 13.07
C ASP A 15 -4.32 -7.44 13.30
N ARG A 16 -4.97 -7.89 12.23
CA ARG A 16 -6.40 -8.28 12.21
C ARG A 16 -7.41 -7.19 12.61
N ALA A 17 -7.03 -5.92 12.72
CA ALA A 17 -7.95 -4.80 12.98
C ALA A 17 -9.00 -4.53 11.86
N GLY A 18 -9.02 -5.32 10.79
CA GLY A 18 -10.00 -5.18 9.70
C GLY A 18 -9.62 -4.20 8.58
N LYS A 19 -8.39 -3.66 8.58
CA LYS A 19 -7.87 -2.70 7.57
C LYS A 19 -8.24 -3.08 6.13
N SER A 20 -7.84 -4.28 5.69
CA SER A 20 -8.08 -4.74 4.32
C SER A 20 -9.57 -4.84 3.97
N THR A 21 -10.42 -5.23 4.92
CA THR A 21 -11.87 -5.31 4.72
C THR A 21 -12.47 -3.92 4.57
N GLN A 22 -12.07 -2.99 5.45
CA GLN A 22 -12.59 -1.63 5.43
C GLN A 22 -12.10 -0.84 4.21
N SER A 23 -10.83 -0.97 3.80
CA SER A 23 -10.32 -0.29 2.60
C SER A 23 -11.06 -0.75 1.33
N ARG A 24 -11.36 -2.04 1.20
CA ARG A 24 -12.14 -2.55 0.05
C ARG A 24 -13.56 -2.00 0.03
N LYS A 25 -14.26 -2.05 1.17
CA LYS A 25 -15.62 -1.51 1.32
C LYS A 25 -15.66 0.00 1.04
N LEU A 26 -14.66 0.73 1.50
CA LEU A 26 -14.56 2.17 1.30
C LEU A 26 -14.44 2.51 -0.19
N VAL A 27 -13.53 1.83 -0.92
CA VAL A 27 -13.36 2.06 -2.36
C VAL A 27 -14.64 1.70 -3.13
N GLU A 28 -15.25 0.55 -2.82
CA GLU A 28 -16.53 0.13 -3.43
C GLU A 28 -17.64 1.17 -3.20
N ALA A 29 -17.80 1.66 -1.97
CA ALA A 29 -18.80 2.67 -1.64
C ALA A 29 -18.53 4.01 -2.33
N LEU A 30 -17.27 4.46 -2.41
CA LEU A 30 -16.90 5.68 -3.12
C LEU A 30 -17.21 5.57 -4.62
N CYS A 31 -16.87 4.44 -5.24
CA CYS A 31 -17.17 4.17 -6.64
C CYS A 31 -18.68 4.11 -6.89
N ALA A 32 -19.45 3.45 -6.03
CA ALA A 32 -20.91 3.39 -6.11
C ALA A 32 -21.57 4.78 -5.95
N ALA A 33 -20.95 5.69 -5.20
CA ALA A 33 -21.36 7.08 -5.07
C ALA A 33 -20.91 8.00 -6.21
N GLY A 34 -20.26 7.45 -7.26
CA GLY A 34 -19.83 8.20 -8.45
C GLY A 34 -18.45 8.86 -8.33
N HIS A 35 -17.67 8.54 -7.29
CA HIS A 35 -16.29 9.01 -7.17
C HIS A 35 -15.31 8.05 -7.88
N ARG A 36 -14.23 8.61 -8.45
CA ARG A 36 -13.09 7.80 -8.90
C ARG A 36 -12.21 7.48 -7.70
N ALA A 37 -12.17 6.22 -7.29
CA ALA A 37 -11.35 5.74 -6.19
C ALA A 37 -10.58 4.47 -6.59
N GLU A 38 -9.35 4.36 -6.11
CA GLU A 38 -8.47 3.22 -6.37
C GLU A 38 -7.89 2.73 -5.04
N LEU A 39 -7.66 1.42 -4.93
CA LEU A 39 -7.10 0.80 -3.73
C LEU A 39 -5.61 0.54 -3.91
N LEU A 40 -4.81 1.14 -3.03
CA LEU A 40 -3.38 0.83 -2.88
C LEU A 40 -3.14 0.12 -1.54
N ARG A 41 -2.07 -0.68 -1.46
CA ARG A 41 -1.67 -1.40 -0.24
C ARG A 41 -0.15 -1.46 -0.13
N PHE A 42 0.35 -1.41 1.10
CA PHE A 42 1.77 -1.60 1.39
C PHE A 42 1.99 -2.76 2.37
N PRO A 43 3.04 -3.58 2.19
CA PRO A 43 3.94 -3.57 1.02
C PRO A 43 3.21 -4.04 -0.26
N GLU A 44 3.54 -3.43 -1.40
CA GLU A 44 3.14 -3.87 -2.73
C GLU A 44 4.08 -5.01 -3.14
N ARG A 45 3.56 -6.23 -3.24
CA ARG A 45 4.37 -7.47 -3.30
C ARG A 45 4.69 -7.92 -4.73
N SER A 46 4.14 -7.26 -5.74
CA SER A 46 4.36 -7.60 -7.14
C SER A 46 5.71 -7.14 -7.69
N THR A 47 6.29 -6.09 -7.13
CA THR A 47 7.59 -5.53 -7.53
C THR A 47 8.77 -6.40 -7.06
N GLU A 48 9.97 -6.13 -7.56
CA GLU A 48 11.19 -6.83 -7.12
C GLU A 48 11.44 -6.62 -5.62
N ILE A 49 11.36 -5.38 -5.15
CA ILE A 49 11.44 -5.04 -3.72
C ILE A 49 10.30 -5.72 -2.95
N GLY A 50 9.09 -5.68 -3.51
CA GLY A 50 7.91 -6.34 -2.95
C GLY A 50 8.07 -7.84 -2.72
N LYS A 51 8.71 -8.54 -3.66
CA LYS A 51 9.00 -9.98 -3.55
C LYS A 51 9.99 -10.26 -2.41
N LEU A 52 11.04 -9.44 -2.27
CA LEU A 52 12.00 -9.54 -1.16
C LEU A 52 11.30 -9.34 0.20
N LEU A 53 10.48 -8.30 0.32
CA LEU A 53 9.68 -8.04 1.52
C LEU A 53 8.69 -9.17 1.81
N SER A 54 8.08 -9.76 0.79
CA SER A 54 7.18 -10.89 0.95
C SER A 54 7.90 -12.15 1.46
N SER A 55 9.13 -12.41 0.99
CA SER A 55 9.97 -13.52 1.48
C SER A 55 10.36 -13.32 2.94
N TYR A 56 10.78 -12.11 3.30
CA TYR A 56 11.10 -11.73 4.68
C TYR A 56 9.90 -11.91 5.63
N LEU A 57 8.72 -11.36 5.28
CA LEU A 57 7.52 -11.47 6.10
C LEU A 57 7.01 -12.92 6.25
N GLN A 58 7.33 -13.79 5.28
CA GLN A 58 7.02 -15.22 5.34
C GLN A 58 8.09 -16.04 6.06
N LYS A 59 9.15 -15.40 6.59
CA LYS A 59 10.30 -16.05 7.23
C LYS A 59 11.01 -17.05 6.32
N LYS A 60 11.02 -16.78 5.01
CA LYS A 60 11.72 -17.60 3.99
C LYS A 60 13.14 -17.11 3.71
N SER A 61 13.46 -15.89 4.14
CA SER A 61 14.77 -15.27 4.01
C SER A 61 14.97 -14.31 5.18
N ASP A 62 16.17 -14.30 5.73
CA ASP A 62 16.57 -13.31 6.71
C ASP A 62 17.15 -12.09 6.00
N VAL A 63 16.75 -10.90 6.47
CA VAL A 63 17.26 -9.61 6.02
C VAL A 63 17.51 -8.80 7.28
N GLU A 64 18.65 -8.13 7.33
CA GLU A 64 19.02 -7.28 8.46
C GLU A 64 18.00 -6.15 8.67
N ASP A 65 17.73 -5.79 9.94
CA ASP A 65 16.62 -4.93 10.34
C ASP A 65 16.65 -3.52 9.71
N HIS A 66 17.82 -2.89 9.63
CA HIS A 66 17.95 -1.57 8.97
C HIS A 66 17.70 -1.71 7.47
N SER A 67 18.24 -2.76 6.86
CA SER A 67 18.11 -3.04 5.43
C SER A 67 16.65 -3.27 5.05
N VAL A 68 15.93 -4.12 5.78
CA VAL A 68 14.52 -4.41 5.49
C VAL A 68 13.63 -3.19 5.74
N HIS A 69 13.94 -2.37 6.75
CA HIS A 69 13.23 -1.12 7.00
C HIS A 69 13.34 -0.15 5.80
N LEU A 70 14.54 0.00 5.24
CA LEU A 70 14.76 0.83 4.05
C LEU A 70 14.06 0.25 2.82
N LEU A 71 14.00 -1.08 2.66
CA LEU A 71 13.24 -1.71 1.58
C LEU A 71 11.74 -1.41 1.67
N PHE A 72 11.15 -1.40 2.87
CA PHE A 72 9.76 -0.96 3.07
C PHE A 72 9.56 0.50 2.64
N SER A 73 10.53 1.37 2.88
CA SER A 73 10.50 2.76 2.42
C SER A 73 10.59 2.86 0.90
N ALA A 74 11.56 2.16 0.30
CA ALA A 74 11.76 2.12 -1.14
C ALA A 74 10.52 1.59 -1.90
N ASN A 75 9.86 0.56 -1.36
CA ASN A 75 8.63 0.01 -1.94
C ASN A 75 7.46 1.02 -1.99
N ARG A 76 7.45 2.03 -1.10
CA ARG A 76 6.49 3.15 -1.20
C ARG A 76 6.90 4.16 -2.26
N TRP A 77 8.20 4.50 -2.31
CA TRP A 77 8.75 5.47 -3.26
C TRP A 77 8.62 5.00 -4.71
N GLU A 78 8.78 3.71 -5.00
CA GLU A 78 8.65 3.17 -6.37
C GLU A 78 7.21 3.23 -6.93
N GLN A 79 6.19 3.47 -6.08
CA GLN A 79 4.81 3.66 -6.52
C GLN A 79 4.51 5.11 -6.96
N VAL A 80 5.49 6.01 -6.82
CA VAL A 80 5.37 7.36 -7.39
C VAL A 80 5.44 7.23 -8.91
N ILE A 81 4.28 7.32 -9.55
CA ILE A 81 4.20 7.47 -11.01
C ILE A 81 4.72 8.86 -11.33
N PHE A 82 5.95 8.95 -11.87
CA PHE A 82 6.43 10.21 -12.43
C PHE A 82 5.56 10.59 -13.64
N PRO A 83 5.15 11.87 -13.75
CA PRO A 83 4.48 12.37 -14.94
C PRO A 83 5.39 12.34 -16.18
#